data_AF-A0A832HA97-F1
#
_entry.id   AF-A0A832HA97-F1
#
_cell.length_a   1.000
_cell.length_b   1.000
_cell.length_c   1.000
_cell.angle_alpha   90.00
_cell.angle_beta   90.00
_cell.angle_gamma   90.00
#
_symmetry.space_group_name_H-M   'P 1'
#
loop_
_entity.id
_entity.type
_entity.pdbx_description
1 polymer ?
#
loop_
_entity_poly.entity_id
_entity_poly.type
_entity_poly.pdbx_seq_one_letter_code
_entity_poly.pdbx_strand_id
1 'polypeptide(L)'
;MAETAKLIYGDKTIEMPVITGTENEKGVDISKLRSTTGLITLDPGYGNTGSCESAITYIDGDAGILRYRGIPIEQFNDHPDFIEVAWLLIFGRLPNRDEIARFRARLTANAHLHEAMKHHFEGFPVNAPPMAIMSAMINTLGCFHSQVSSMKDEENLEDAAARLISKIRTIAAFTYRRVQGLPYIYADPKLRYCANLLHMMFSMPYSQYVIDQEIEDALNLVLLLHADHEQNCSTSTVRMVGSSQANLFASISAGVCALWGPLHGGANVAVIEMLEEIRGGGMTGEKYIELAKQKDSGVRLMGFGHRVYKNYDPRAKMLKTVCDRILAKMNRKDPLLDIARKLEELALKDSYFIDRKLYPNVDFYSGIIMRAIGIPTNMFTVMFAIGRLPGWIAHWKEQHDDATSKIARPRQIYTGPVNKSYVPIEQR
;
A
#
# COMPACT_ATOMS: atom_id res chain seq x y z
N MET A 1 -21.70 30.09 -16.38
CA MET A 1 -20.66 30.81 -15.63
C MET A 1 -19.82 29.76 -14.91
N ALA A 2 -18.49 29.91 -14.86
CA ALA A 2 -17.65 29.02 -14.05
C ALA A 2 -18.04 29.19 -12.57
N GLU A 3 -18.13 28.09 -11.83
CA GLU A 3 -18.41 28.12 -10.40
C GLU A 3 -17.19 28.68 -9.66
N THR A 4 -17.43 29.58 -8.71
CA THR A 4 -16.36 30.24 -7.93
C THR A 4 -16.71 30.28 -6.45
N ALA A 5 -15.73 30.05 -5.60
CA ALA A 5 -15.79 30.33 -4.17
C ALA A 5 -15.28 31.75 -3.89
N LYS A 6 -15.75 32.38 -2.81
CA LYS A 6 -15.28 33.71 -2.38
C LYS A 6 -14.58 33.62 -1.04
N LEU A 7 -13.36 34.16 -0.98
CA LEU A 7 -12.65 34.40 0.27
C LEU A 7 -12.65 35.90 0.56
N ILE A 8 -13.13 36.29 1.73
CA ILE A 8 -13.09 37.66 2.22
C ILE A 8 -11.97 37.75 3.27
N TYR A 9 -10.99 38.62 3.06
CA TYR A 9 -9.90 38.85 4.00
C TYR A 9 -9.56 40.34 4.07
N GLY A 10 -9.83 40.96 5.22
CA GLY A 10 -9.85 42.42 5.35
C GLY A 10 -10.84 43.02 4.36
N ASP A 11 -10.41 44.04 3.62
CA ASP A 11 -11.24 44.73 2.62
C ASP A 11 -11.20 44.08 1.22
N LYS A 12 -10.54 42.92 1.08
CA LYS A 12 -10.40 42.22 -0.20
C LYS A 12 -11.38 41.05 -0.30
N THR A 13 -12.06 40.96 -1.44
CA THR A 13 -12.79 39.76 -1.86
C THR A 13 -12.02 39.10 -3.00
N ILE A 14 -11.58 37.86 -2.80
CA ILE A 14 -10.90 37.06 -3.81
C ILE A 14 -11.86 36.00 -4.32
N GLU A 15 -12.08 35.97 -5.63
CA GLU A 15 -12.80 34.90 -6.28
C GLU A 15 -11.82 33.78 -6.64
N MET A 16 -12.11 32.56 -6.20
CA MET A 16 -11.29 31.38 -6.43
C MET A 16 -12.09 30.40 -7.30
N PRO A 17 -11.52 29.90 -8.41
CA PRO A 17 -12.18 28.90 -9.24
C PRO A 17 -12.53 27.64 -8.46
N VAL A 18 -13.70 27.06 -8.75
CA VAL A 18 -14.04 25.71 -8.31
C VAL A 18 -13.78 24.75 -9.47
N ILE A 19 -12.89 23.79 -9.24
CA ILE A 19 -12.61 22.69 -10.16
C ILE A 19 -13.57 21.54 -9.83
N THR A 20 -14.19 20.96 -10.85
CA THR A 20 -15.11 19.82 -10.70
C THR A 20 -14.51 18.61 -11.40
N GLY A 21 -14.32 17.52 -10.64
CA GLY A 21 -13.84 16.24 -11.13
C GLY A 21 -14.91 15.45 -11.87
N THR A 22 -14.50 14.34 -12.50
CA THR A 22 -15.37 13.47 -13.31
C THR A 22 -16.51 12.85 -12.49
N GLU A 23 -16.31 12.62 -11.19
CA GLU A 23 -17.32 12.05 -10.28
C GLU A 23 -18.01 13.17 -9.47
N ASN A 24 -17.95 14.42 -9.94
CA ASN A 24 -18.52 15.63 -9.33
C ASN A 24 -17.87 16.04 -8.00
N GLU A 25 -16.64 15.59 -7.72
CA GLU A 25 -15.84 16.09 -6.61
C GLU A 25 -15.48 17.55 -6.86
N LYS A 26 -15.51 18.38 -5.83
CA LYS A 26 -15.22 19.82 -5.95
C LYS A 26 -13.98 20.19 -5.16
N GLY A 27 -13.06 20.89 -5.83
CA GLY A 27 -11.88 21.49 -5.23
C GLY A 27 -11.85 23.00 -5.47
N VAL A 28 -11.43 23.77 -4.46
CA VAL A 28 -11.21 25.21 -4.63
C VAL A 28 -9.75 25.44 -5.04
N ASP A 29 -9.53 26.04 -6.20
CA ASP A 29 -8.18 26.36 -6.66
C ASP A 29 -7.60 27.55 -5.86
N ILE A 30 -6.65 27.22 -4.98
CA ILE A 30 -5.93 28.17 -4.14
C ILE A 30 -4.52 28.48 -4.65
N SER A 31 -4.17 28.10 -5.89
CA SER A 31 -2.82 28.28 -6.46
C SER A 31 -2.33 29.73 -6.44
N LYS A 32 -3.24 30.70 -6.54
CA LYS A 32 -2.96 32.14 -6.48
C LYS A 32 -3.19 32.78 -5.12
N LEU A 33 -3.62 32.02 -4.10
CA LEU A 33 -4.01 32.56 -2.79
C LEU A 33 -2.88 33.39 -2.17
N ARG A 34 -1.67 32.83 -2.10
CA ARG A 34 -0.53 33.48 -1.44
C ARG A 34 -0.04 34.71 -2.18
N SER A 35 0.08 34.67 -3.51
CA SER A 35 0.51 35.83 -4.29
C SER A 35 -0.47 37.00 -4.20
N THR A 36 -1.77 36.72 -4.02
CA THR A 36 -2.83 37.73 -3.98
C THR A 36 -3.06 38.29 -2.58
N THR A 37 -2.92 37.46 -1.54
CA THR A 37 -3.32 37.80 -0.15
C THR A 37 -2.18 37.83 0.85
N GLY A 38 -1.05 37.18 0.55
CA GLY A 38 0.01 36.88 1.52
C GLY A 38 -0.28 35.67 2.43
N LEU A 39 -1.52 35.15 2.43
CA LEU A 39 -1.92 34.02 3.27
C LEU A 39 -1.40 32.68 2.74
N ILE A 40 -1.32 31.71 3.66
CA ILE A 40 -1.27 30.28 3.34
C ILE A 40 -2.44 29.59 4.03
N THR A 41 -2.85 28.43 3.53
CA THR A 41 -3.75 27.55 4.27
C THR A 41 -2.97 26.76 5.33
N LEU A 42 -3.66 26.39 6.41
CA LEU A 42 -3.13 25.50 7.44
C LEU A 42 -4.04 24.27 7.52
N ASP A 43 -3.54 23.14 7.03
CA ASP A 43 -4.26 21.87 7.00
C ASP A 43 -3.32 20.73 7.41
N PRO A 44 -2.97 20.62 8.71
CA PRO A 44 -2.07 19.57 9.18
C PRO A 44 -2.63 18.19 8.85
N GLY A 45 -1.87 17.40 8.09
CA GLY A 45 -2.30 16.08 7.62
C GLY A 45 -3.08 16.06 6.32
N TYR A 46 -3.27 17.21 5.65
CA TYR A 46 -3.86 17.33 4.30
C TYR A 46 -5.31 16.84 4.17
N GLY A 47 -6.07 16.79 5.27
CA GLY A 47 -7.43 16.23 5.28
C GLY A 47 -8.43 17.01 4.43
N ASN A 48 -8.15 18.28 4.12
CA ASN A 48 -8.99 19.16 3.32
C ASN A 48 -8.29 19.61 2.02
N THR A 49 -7.09 19.10 1.73
CA THR A 49 -6.23 19.58 0.64
C THR A 49 -6.11 18.54 -0.46
N GLY A 50 -6.76 18.79 -1.60
CA GLY A 50 -6.50 18.07 -2.84
C GLY A 50 -5.12 18.44 -3.39
N SER A 51 -4.17 17.51 -3.35
CA SER A 51 -2.76 17.77 -3.72
C SER A 51 -2.47 17.60 -5.21
N CYS A 52 -3.35 16.93 -5.95
CA CYS A 52 -3.23 16.69 -7.38
C CYS A 52 -4.60 16.34 -8.00
N GLU A 53 -4.68 16.48 -9.31
CA GLU A 53 -5.68 15.80 -10.14
C GLU A 53 -5.15 14.41 -10.49
N SER A 54 -6.03 13.41 -10.56
CA SER A 54 -5.65 12.04 -10.88
C SER A 54 -6.77 11.30 -11.60
N ALA A 55 -6.40 10.39 -12.51
CA ALA A 55 -7.32 9.52 -13.22
C ALA A 55 -7.06 8.03 -12.91
N ILE A 56 -6.33 7.71 -11.84
CA ILE A 56 -5.90 6.34 -11.50
C ILE A 56 -6.97 5.59 -10.73
N THR A 57 -7.35 6.11 -9.56
CA THR A 57 -8.26 5.47 -8.62
C THR A 57 -9.24 6.49 -8.10
N TYR A 58 -10.49 6.08 -8.00
CA TYR A 58 -11.55 6.86 -7.37
C TYR A 58 -12.07 6.11 -6.15
N ILE A 59 -12.34 6.86 -5.07
CA ILE A 59 -12.91 6.34 -3.83
C ILE A 59 -14.07 7.23 -3.38
N ASP A 60 -15.22 6.61 -3.13
CA ASP A 60 -16.27 7.20 -2.30
C ASP A 60 -16.38 6.39 -1.00
N GLY A 61 -15.85 6.97 0.08
CA GLY A 61 -15.87 6.34 1.39
C GLY A 61 -17.26 6.19 1.99
N ASP A 62 -18.19 7.10 1.65
CA ASP A 62 -19.55 7.06 2.17
C ASP A 62 -20.39 6.02 1.43
N ALA A 63 -20.24 5.94 0.10
CA ALA A 63 -20.92 4.94 -0.71
C ALA A 63 -20.23 3.56 -0.72
N GLY A 64 -18.99 3.45 -0.22
CA GLY A 64 -18.23 2.20 -0.25
C GLY A 64 -17.70 1.84 -1.65
N ILE A 65 -17.42 2.85 -2.48
CA ILE A 65 -17.01 2.67 -3.87
C ILE A 65 -15.48 2.72 -3.96
N LEU A 66 -14.90 1.77 -4.68
CA LEU A 66 -13.51 1.78 -5.11
C LEU A 66 -13.45 1.43 -6.60
N ARG A 67 -12.84 2.29 -7.41
CA ARG A 67 -12.67 2.04 -8.85
C ARG A 67 -11.22 2.21 -9.27
N TYR A 68 -10.71 1.25 -10.04
CA TYR A 68 -9.43 1.35 -10.73
C TYR A 68 -9.69 1.71 -12.19
N ARG A 69 -9.23 2.89 -12.62
CA ARG A 69 -9.49 3.43 -13.97
C ARG A 69 -10.97 3.35 -14.37
N GLY A 70 -11.87 3.66 -13.43
CA GLY A 70 -13.32 3.61 -13.61
C GLY A 70 -13.96 2.22 -13.48
N ILE A 71 -13.19 1.14 -13.36
CA ILE A 71 -13.70 -0.23 -13.18
C ILE A 71 -13.93 -0.48 -11.68
N PRO A 72 -15.17 -0.80 -11.23
CA PRO A 72 -15.45 -1.17 -9.84
C PRO A 72 -14.65 -2.39 -9.41
N ILE A 73 -14.09 -2.34 -8.20
CA ILE A 73 -13.19 -3.38 -7.68
C ILE A 73 -13.85 -4.77 -7.64
N GLU A 74 -15.17 -4.82 -7.43
CA GLU A 74 -15.95 -6.05 -7.34
C GLU A 74 -15.98 -6.83 -8.66
N GLN A 75 -15.77 -6.17 -9.80
CA GLN A 75 -15.74 -6.84 -11.11
C GLN A 75 -14.52 -7.75 -11.28
N PHE A 76 -13.49 -7.60 -10.46
CA PHE A 76 -12.33 -8.49 -10.45
C PHE A 76 -12.52 -9.76 -9.60
N ASN A 77 -13.70 -9.96 -8.99
CA ASN A 77 -13.92 -11.08 -8.06
C ASN A 77 -13.88 -12.46 -8.74
N ASP A 78 -14.44 -12.58 -9.94
CA ASP A 78 -14.63 -13.88 -10.61
C ASP A 78 -13.36 -14.37 -11.30
N HIS A 79 -12.56 -13.43 -11.83
CA HIS A 79 -11.30 -13.69 -12.52
C HIS A 79 -10.21 -12.72 -12.05
N PRO A 80 -9.78 -12.81 -10.77
CA PRO A 80 -8.76 -11.91 -10.27
C PRO A 80 -7.43 -12.17 -10.99
N ASP A 81 -6.81 -11.13 -11.53
CA ASP A 81 -5.46 -11.18 -12.09
C ASP A 81 -4.69 -9.93 -11.69
N PHE A 82 -3.76 -10.10 -10.75
CA PHE A 82 -2.93 -9.01 -10.25
C PHE A 82 -2.08 -8.36 -11.35
N ILE A 83 -1.61 -9.13 -12.34
CA ILE A 83 -0.76 -8.60 -13.41
C ILE A 83 -1.57 -7.81 -14.43
N GLU A 84 -2.80 -8.23 -14.72
CA GLU A 84 -3.74 -7.46 -15.53
C GLU A 84 -4.12 -6.14 -14.84
N VAL A 85 -4.41 -6.17 -13.54
CA VAL A 85 -4.70 -4.94 -12.77
C VAL A 85 -3.49 -4.04 -12.66
N ALA A 86 -2.28 -4.60 -12.53
CA ALA A 86 -1.05 -3.81 -12.55
C ALA A 86 -0.89 -3.07 -13.90
N TRP A 87 -1.17 -3.76 -15.01
CA TRP A 87 -1.20 -3.12 -16.33
C TRP A 87 -2.25 -2.01 -16.40
N LEU A 88 -3.50 -2.31 -16.01
CA LEU A 88 -4.60 -1.34 -15.99
C LEU A 88 -4.22 -0.05 -15.26
N LEU A 89 -3.67 -0.18 -14.05
CA LEU A 89 -3.29 0.96 -13.24
C LEU A 89 -2.17 1.78 -13.90
N ILE A 90 -1.11 1.13 -14.39
CA ILE A 90 0.08 1.81 -14.93
C ILE A 90 -0.22 2.46 -16.30
N PHE A 91 -0.97 1.78 -17.16
CA PHE A 91 -1.17 2.19 -18.57
C PHE A 91 -2.56 2.76 -18.86
N GLY A 92 -3.46 2.78 -17.88
CA GLY A 92 -4.76 3.46 -17.99
C GLY A 92 -5.87 2.70 -18.69
N ARG A 93 -5.61 1.49 -19.20
CA ARG A 93 -6.59 0.62 -19.85
C ARG A 93 -6.25 -0.86 -19.66
N LEU A 94 -7.24 -1.73 -19.84
CA LEU A 94 -6.98 -3.17 -19.87
C LEU A 94 -6.04 -3.55 -21.04
N PRO A 95 -5.15 -4.54 -20.85
CA PRO A 95 -4.30 -5.03 -21.92
C PRO A 95 -5.09 -5.90 -22.90
N ASN A 96 -4.65 -5.95 -24.16
CA ASN A 96 -5.04 -7.02 -25.06
C ASN A 96 -4.18 -8.29 -24.81
N ARG A 97 -4.49 -9.39 -25.52
CA ARG A 97 -3.81 -10.68 -25.34
C ARG A 97 -2.30 -10.64 -25.59
N ASP A 98 -1.86 -9.91 -26.59
CA ASP A 98 -0.44 -9.81 -26.95
C ASP A 98 0.32 -8.95 -25.94
N GLU A 99 -0.30 -7.88 -25.46
CA GLU A 99 0.25 -7.00 -24.44
C GLU A 99 0.44 -7.71 -23.10
N ILE A 100 -0.58 -8.42 -22.61
CA ILE A 100 -0.45 -9.14 -21.34
C ILE A 100 0.54 -10.30 -21.45
N ALA A 101 0.60 -10.99 -22.59
CA ALA A 101 1.59 -12.03 -22.84
C ALA A 101 3.02 -11.46 -22.85
N ARG A 102 3.24 -10.34 -23.55
CA ARG A 102 4.52 -9.62 -23.58
C ARG A 102 4.93 -9.15 -22.19
N PHE A 103 4.01 -8.53 -21.45
CA PHE A 103 4.29 -8.02 -20.11
C PHE A 103 4.68 -9.14 -19.14
N ARG A 104 3.94 -10.26 -19.15
CA ARG A 104 4.29 -11.47 -18.38
C ARG A 104 5.65 -12.03 -18.76
N ALA A 105 5.98 -12.09 -20.05
CA ALA A 105 7.31 -12.53 -20.50
C ALA A 105 8.42 -11.59 -19.99
N ARG A 106 8.20 -10.27 -20.02
CA ARG A 106 9.13 -9.27 -19.47
C ARG A 106 9.29 -9.41 -17.95
N LEU A 107 8.22 -9.66 -17.21
CA LEU A 107 8.28 -9.96 -15.78
C LEU A 107 9.17 -11.17 -15.52
N THR A 108 8.94 -12.28 -16.24
CA THR A 108 9.76 -13.50 -16.11
C THR A 108 11.23 -13.22 -16.45
N ALA A 109 11.52 -12.53 -17.55
CA ALA A 109 12.89 -12.22 -17.98
C ALA A 109 13.66 -11.33 -16.98
N ASN A 110 12.96 -10.43 -16.26
CA ASN A 110 13.57 -9.51 -15.31
C ASN A 110 13.68 -10.04 -13.86
N ALA A 111 13.29 -11.30 -13.61
CA ALA A 111 13.18 -11.87 -12.27
C ALA A 111 14.51 -11.97 -11.49
N HIS A 112 15.62 -12.18 -12.17
CA HIS A 112 16.92 -12.35 -11.54
C HIS A 112 17.45 -11.02 -10.98
N LEU A 113 17.98 -11.04 -9.76
CA LEU A 113 18.81 -9.94 -9.25
C LEU A 113 20.24 -10.11 -9.76
N HIS A 114 20.97 -9.01 -9.90
CA HIS A 114 22.41 -9.09 -10.15
C HIS A 114 23.07 -9.82 -8.97
N GLU A 115 23.95 -10.79 -9.21
CA GLU A 115 24.50 -11.66 -8.15
C GLU A 115 25.18 -10.88 -7.02
N ALA A 116 25.88 -9.78 -7.34
CA ALA A 116 26.47 -8.89 -6.34
C ALA A 116 25.46 -8.28 -5.34
N MET A 117 24.16 -8.22 -5.69
CA MET A 117 23.13 -7.78 -4.75
C MET A 117 22.93 -8.77 -3.59
N LYS A 118 23.25 -10.05 -3.76
CA LYS A 118 23.14 -11.04 -2.67
C LYS A 118 24.03 -10.68 -1.47
N HIS A 119 25.20 -10.10 -1.72
CA HIS A 119 26.10 -9.64 -0.66
C HIS A 119 25.50 -8.50 0.19
N HIS A 120 24.59 -7.70 -0.37
CA HIS A 120 23.88 -6.69 0.41
C HIS A 120 22.92 -7.35 1.42
N PHE A 121 22.29 -8.47 1.06
CA PHE A 121 21.46 -9.22 2.00
C PHE A 121 22.26 -9.81 3.17
N GLU A 122 23.49 -10.25 2.92
CA GLU A 122 24.40 -10.80 3.93
C GLU A 122 24.74 -9.75 5.01
N GLY A 123 24.84 -8.47 4.63
CA GLY A 123 25.13 -7.36 5.53
C GLY A 123 24.01 -7.02 6.52
N PHE A 124 22.76 -7.46 6.30
CA PHE A 124 21.69 -7.22 7.26
C PHE A 124 21.76 -8.20 8.45
N PRO A 125 21.49 -7.73 9.68
CA PRO A 125 21.27 -8.60 10.83
C PRO A 125 20.14 -9.61 10.59
N VAL A 126 20.22 -10.78 11.23
CA VAL A 126 19.21 -11.86 11.09
C VAL A 126 17.80 -11.44 11.55
N ASN A 127 17.72 -10.51 12.50
CA ASN A 127 16.48 -9.96 13.04
C ASN A 127 16.10 -8.61 12.41
N ALA A 128 16.73 -8.22 11.31
CA ALA A 128 16.41 -6.97 10.63
C ALA A 128 14.95 -6.98 10.13
N PRO A 129 14.19 -5.89 10.31
CA PRO A 129 12.81 -5.81 9.83
C PRO A 129 12.72 -6.02 8.31
N PRO A 130 11.85 -6.91 7.81
CA PRO A 130 11.73 -7.17 6.38
C PRO A 130 11.47 -5.94 5.50
N MET A 131 10.69 -4.98 6.00
CA MET A 131 10.43 -3.73 5.30
C MET A 131 11.68 -2.83 5.17
N ALA A 132 12.57 -2.84 6.16
CA ALA A 132 13.84 -2.11 6.11
C ALA A 132 14.80 -2.71 5.07
N ILE A 133 14.86 -4.05 5.02
CA ILE A 133 15.64 -4.76 4.00
C ILE A 133 15.06 -4.43 2.61
N MET A 134 13.73 -4.53 2.44
CA MET A 134 13.07 -4.26 1.17
C MET A 134 13.33 -2.83 0.67
N SER A 135 13.15 -1.81 1.51
CA SER A 135 13.39 -0.42 1.08
C SER A 135 14.85 -0.19 0.69
N ALA A 136 15.81 -0.65 1.50
CA ALA A 136 17.22 -0.55 1.19
C ALA A 136 17.57 -1.23 -0.13
N MET A 137 17.12 -2.47 -0.34
CA MET A 137 17.39 -3.23 -1.56
C MET A 137 16.74 -2.62 -2.81
N ILE A 138 15.55 -2.03 -2.68
CA ILE A 138 14.90 -1.30 -3.78
C ILE A 138 15.71 -0.06 -4.15
N ASN A 139 16.17 0.72 -3.17
CA ASN A 139 17.01 1.89 -3.47
C ASN A 139 18.33 1.49 -4.14
N THR A 140 18.95 0.40 -3.67
CA THR A 140 20.16 -0.18 -4.26
C THR A 140 19.96 -0.62 -5.72
N LEU A 141 18.75 -1.04 -6.13
CA LEU A 141 18.48 -1.36 -7.55
C LEU A 141 18.81 -0.20 -8.49
N GLY A 142 18.63 1.04 -8.05
CA GLY A 142 18.98 2.23 -8.83
C GLY A 142 20.45 2.28 -9.24
N CYS A 143 21.35 1.70 -8.44
CA CYS A 143 22.78 1.61 -8.76
C CYS A 143 23.09 0.59 -9.86
N PHE A 144 22.28 -0.46 -10.00
CA PHE A 144 22.43 -1.50 -11.02
C PHE A 144 21.65 -1.20 -12.31
N HIS A 145 20.78 -0.18 -12.27
CA HIS A 145 19.87 0.17 -13.34
C HIS A 145 19.89 1.67 -13.62
N SER A 146 21.08 2.25 -13.78
CA SER A 146 21.29 3.68 -14.02
C SER A 146 20.54 4.23 -15.24
N GLN A 147 20.27 3.39 -16.24
CA GLN A 147 19.46 3.72 -17.42
C GLN A 147 18.01 4.11 -17.08
N VAL A 148 17.50 3.70 -15.91
CA VAL A 148 16.16 4.06 -15.45
C VAL A 148 16.10 5.50 -14.92
N SER A 149 17.24 6.08 -14.55
CA SER A 149 17.33 7.47 -14.13
C SER A 149 17.22 8.47 -15.28
N SER A 150 17.26 8.02 -16.54
CA SER A 150 17.23 8.86 -17.75
C SER A 150 16.06 8.59 -18.69
N MET A 151 14.95 8.03 -18.18
CA MET A 151 13.79 7.65 -19.00
C MET A 151 13.13 8.87 -19.65
N LYS A 152 12.99 8.84 -20.98
CA LYS A 152 12.26 9.84 -21.77
C LYS A 152 11.11 9.26 -22.62
N ASP A 153 11.03 7.94 -22.79
CA ASP A 153 10.09 7.29 -23.72
C ASP A 153 9.21 6.20 -23.05
N GLU A 154 7.99 5.99 -23.56
CA GLU A 154 7.00 5.04 -23.02
C GLU A 154 7.44 3.56 -23.04
N GLU A 155 8.17 3.12 -24.08
CA GLU A 155 8.68 1.73 -24.14
C GLU A 155 9.66 1.41 -23.01
N ASN A 156 10.41 2.42 -22.56
CA ASN A 156 11.29 2.29 -21.40
C ASN A 156 10.48 2.09 -20.12
N LEU A 157 9.28 2.66 -20.02
CA LEU A 157 8.47 2.54 -18.82
C LEU A 157 7.87 1.14 -18.66
N GLU A 158 7.43 0.48 -19.73
CA GLU A 158 6.94 -0.90 -19.63
C GLU A 158 8.06 -1.84 -19.14
N ASP A 159 9.28 -1.71 -19.66
CA ASP A 159 10.44 -2.48 -19.14
C ASP A 159 10.78 -2.08 -17.70
N ALA A 160 10.74 -0.79 -17.35
CA ALA A 160 10.97 -0.32 -15.98
C ALA A 160 9.98 -0.94 -14.99
N ALA A 161 8.69 -0.90 -15.33
CA ALA A 161 7.60 -1.39 -14.51
C ALA A 161 7.70 -2.91 -14.36
N ALA A 162 7.88 -3.65 -15.46
CA ALA A 162 8.09 -5.09 -15.42
C ALA A 162 9.33 -5.44 -14.58
N ARG A 163 10.42 -4.71 -14.75
CA ARG A 163 11.65 -4.92 -13.99
C ARG A 163 11.45 -4.71 -12.50
N LEU A 164 10.81 -3.61 -12.12
CA LEU A 164 10.60 -3.26 -10.73
C LEU A 164 9.64 -4.25 -10.04
N ILE A 165 8.50 -4.55 -10.68
CA ILE A 165 7.52 -5.52 -10.18
C ILE A 165 8.18 -6.89 -9.98
N SER A 166 8.91 -7.37 -10.99
CA SER A 166 9.56 -8.68 -10.90
C SER A 166 10.69 -8.73 -9.85
N LYS A 167 11.52 -7.70 -9.76
CA LYS A 167 12.63 -7.67 -8.79
C LYS A 167 12.15 -7.47 -7.37
N ILE A 168 11.08 -6.72 -7.13
CA ILE A 168 10.50 -6.58 -5.79
C ILE A 168 9.97 -7.92 -5.28
N ARG A 169 9.36 -8.75 -6.14
CA ARG A 169 9.02 -10.15 -5.80
C ARG A 169 10.24 -10.94 -5.33
N THR A 170 11.33 -10.87 -6.09
CA THR A 170 12.58 -11.58 -5.76
C THR A 170 13.20 -11.04 -4.46
N ILE A 171 13.22 -9.71 -4.28
CA ILE A 171 13.69 -9.06 -3.04
C ILE A 171 12.85 -9.54 -1.86
N ALA A 172 11.52 -9.58 -1.98
CA ALA A 172 10.64 -10.05 -0.91
C ALA A 172 10.95 -11.49 -0.50
N ALA A 173 11.08 -12.40 -1.47
CA ALA A 173 11.42 -13.78 -1.20
C ALA A 173 12.81 -13.93 -0.56
N PHE A 174 13.81 -13.20 -1.06
CA PHE A 174 15.16 -13.24 -0.51
C PHE A 174 15.20 -12.64 0.89
N THR A 175 14.45 -11.57 1.16
CA THR A 175 14.27 -11.00 2.50
C THR A 175 13.71 -12.05 3.47
N TYR A 176 12.62 -12.74 3.10
CA TYR A 176 12.07 -13.83 3.91
C TYR A 176 13.15 -14.89 4.20
N ARG A 177 13.86 -15.34 3.16
CA ARG A 177 14.89 -16.37 3.29
C ARG A 177 16.05 -15.93 4.17
N ARG A 178 16.50 -14.68 4.02
CA ARG A 178 17.56 -14.10 4.84
C ARG A 178 17.20 -14.08 6.32
N VAL A 179 16.00 -13.64 6.64
CA VAL A 179 15.49 -13.57 8.03
C VAL A 179 15.30 -14.97 8.63
N GLN A 180 14.95 -15.97 7.82
CA GLN A 180 14.82 -17.37 8.26
C GLN A 180 16.14 -18.16 8.25
N GLY A 181 17.24 -17.59 7.75
CA GLY A 181 18.51 -18.31 7.60
C GLY A 181 18.49 -19.42 6.53
N LEU A 182 17.61 -19.30 5.53
CA LEU A 182 17.39 -20.29 4.48
C LEU A 182 18.18 -19.95 3.20
N PRO A 183 18.51 -20.95 2.36
CA PRO A 183 19.09 -20.68 1.05
C PRO A 183 18.13 -19.92 0.13
N TYR A 184 18.69 -19.06 -0.72
CA TYR A 184 17.93 -18.36 -1.76
C TYR A 184 17.49 -19.34 -2.86
N ILE A 185 16.22 -19.21 -3.27
CA ILE A 185 15.62 -19.97 -4.36
C ILE A 185 15.33 -19.02 -5.51
N TYR A 186 15.81 -19.35 -6.70
CA TYR A 186 15.58 -18.55 -7.89
C TYR A 186 14.15 -18.70 -8.41
N ALA A 187 13.72 -17.71 -9.19
CA ALA A 187 12.43 -17.77 -9.86
C ALA A 187 12.40 -18.89 -10.90
N ASP A 188 11.30 -19.63 -10.96
CA ASP A 188 11.03 -20.61 -12.02
C ASP A 188 10.27 -19.93 -13.17
N PRO A 189 10.83 -19.84 -14.39
CA PRO A 189 10.18 -19.13 -15.49
C PRO A 189 8.85 -19.74 -15.95
N LYS A 190 8.52 -20.97 -15.53
CA LYS A 190 7.25 -21.64 -15.85
C LYS A 190 6.11 -21.27 -14.89
N LEU A 191 6.41 -20.67 -13.74
CA LEU A 191 5.42 -20.33 -12.73
C LEU A 191 4.88 -18.90 -12.90
N ARG A 192 3.57 -18.75 -12.72
CA ARG A 192 2.87 -17.46 -12.65
C ARG A 192 3.39 -16.62 -11.47
N TYR A 193 3.11 -15.32 -11.46
CA TYR A 193 3.72 -14.37 -10.52
C TYR A 193 3.60 -14.77 -9.04
N CYS A 194 2.40 -15.09 -8.57
CA CYS A 194 2.16 -15.49 -7.17
C CYS A 194 2.68 -16.89 -6.86
N ALA A 195 2.47 -17.89 -7.73
CA ALA A 195 3.08 -19.21 -7.57
C ALA A 195 4.61 -19.13 -7.47
N ASN A 196 5.23 -18.26 -8.26
CA ASN A 196 6.68 -18.07 -8.26
C ASN A 196 7.16 -17.42 -6.96
N LEU A 197 6.43 -16.44 -6.42
CA LEU A 197 6.71 -15.88 -5.10
C LEU A 197 6.66 -16.96 -4.01
N LEU A 198 5.60 -17.77 -3.97
CA LEU A 198 5.45 -18.87 -3.03
C LEU A 198 6.53 -19.94 -3.22
N HIS A 199 6.88 -20.28 -4.45
CA HIS A 199 7.99 -21.18 -4.77
C HIS A 199 9.30 -20.68 -4.18
N MET A 200 9.64 -19.41 -4.41
CA MET A 200 10.88 -18.81 -3.91
C MET A 200 10.87 -18.66 -2.38
N MET A 201 9.70 -18.47 -1.77
CA MET A 201 9.52 -18.36 -0.34
C MET A 201 9.47 -19.70 0.38
N PHE A 202 9.00 -20.80 -0.20
CA PHE A 202 8.73 -22.05 0.54
C PHE A 202 9.46 -23.30 0.04
N SER A 203 10.04 -23.29 -1.17
CA SER A 203 10.81 -24.46 -1.64
C SER A 203 12.14 -24.62 -0.91
N MET A 204 12.62 -25.85 -0.79
CA MET A 204 13.99 -26.15 -0.38
C MET A 204 14.73 -26.82 -1.54
N PRO A 205 16.09 -26.78 -1.59
CA PRO A 205 16.84 -27.58 -2.53
C PRO A 205 16.40 -29.04 -2.44
N TYR A 206 16.07 -29.65 -3.59
CA TYR A 206 15.56 -31.02 -3.70
C TYR A 206 14.17 -31.29 -3.06
N SER A 207 13.45 -30.25 -2.64
CA SER A 207 12.08 -30.35 -2.12
C SER A 207 11.27 -29.12 -2.56
N GLN A 208 10.77 -29.17 -3.79
CA GLN A 208 10.01 -28.07 -4.38
C GLN A 208 8.64 -27.96 -3.73
N TYR A 209 8.26 -26.75 -3.33
CA TYR A 209 6.93 -26.47 -2.82
C TYR A 209 5.91 -26.63 -3.96
N VAL A 210 4.93 -27.52 -3.76
CA VAL A 210 3.82 -27.74 -4.72
C VAL A 210 2.73 -26.73 -4.39
N ILE A 211 2.51 -25.78 -5.31
CA ILE A 211 1.56 -24.68 -5.13
C ILE A 211 0.14 -25.21 -5.36
N ASP A 212 -0.73 -25.04 -4.35
CA ASP A 212 -2.17 -25.25 -4.51
C ASP A 212 -2.80 -24.05 -5.23
N GLN A 213 -3.65 -24.34 -6.22
CA GLN A 213 -4.28 -23.31 -7.06
C GLN A 213 -5.10 -22.30 -6.24
N GLU A 214 -5.84 -22.73 -5.21
CA GLU A 214 -6.65 -21.84 -4.38
C GLU A 214 -5.77 -20.93 -3.51
N ILE A 215 -4.63 -21.43 -3.06
CA ILE A 215 -3.63 -20.66 -2.31
C ILE A 215 -3.01 -19.59 -3.20
N GLU A 216 -2.70 -19.94 -4.45
CA GLU A 216 -2.20 -18.96 -5.41
C GLU A 216 -3.24 -17.89 -5.72
N ASP A 217 -4.48 -18.28 -6.01
CA ASP A 217 -5.56 -17.36 -6.38
C ASP A 217 -5.92 -16.45 -5.21
N ALA A 218 -5.83 -16.94 -3.97
CA ALA A 218 -6.00 -16.14 -2.78
C ALA A 218 -4.91 -15.08 -2.61
N LEU A 219 -3.64 -15.45 -2.76
CA LEU A 219 -2.54 -14.48 -2.71
C LEU A 219 -2.69 -13.45 -3.84
N ASN A 220 -3.03 -13.89 -5.05
CA ASN A 220 -3.28 -13.02 -6.18
C ASN A 220 -4.39 -12.00 -5.90
N LEU A 221 -5.52 -12.43 -5.31
CA LEU A 221 -6.58 -11.51 -4.91
C LEU A 221 -6.12 -10.55 -3.81
N VAL A 222 -5.37 -11.03 -2.81
CA VAL A 222 -4.79 -10.15 -1.77
C VAL A 222 -3.94 -9.06 -2.41
N LEU A 223 -3.03 -9.40 -3.33
CA LEU A 223 -2.20 -8.39 -4.00
C LEU A 223 -3.04 -7.42 -4.83
N LEU A 224 -4.02 -7.92 -5.58
CA LEU A 224 -4.94 -7.11 -6.40
C LEU A 224 -5.71 -6.09 -5.57
N LEU A 225 -6.26 -6.48 -4.42
CA LEU A 225 -7.06 -5.57 -3.57
C LEU A 225 -6.21 -4.55 -2.83
N HIS A 226 -4.88 -4.71 -2.83
CA HIS A 226 -3.94 -3.74 -2.33
C HIS A 226 -3.27 -2.93 -3.45
N ALA A 227 -3.62 -3.18 -4.72
CA ALA A 227 -2.95 -2.66 -5.92
C ALA A 227 -2.78 -1.15 -5.91
N ASP A 228 -3.85 -0.44 -5.57
CA ASP A 228 -3.82 0.99 -5.31
C ASP A 228 -4.90 1.42 -4.30
N HIS A 229 -4.73 2.59 -3.69
CA HIS A 229 -5.73 3.18 -2.81
C HIS A 229 -5.60 4.71 -2.74
N GLU A 230 -5.52 5.35 -3.92
CA GLU A 230 -5.56 6.80 -4.09
C GLU A 230 -4.45 7.54 -3.28
N GLN A 231 -4.69 8.77 -2.79
CA GLN A 231 -3.68 9.64 -2.17
C GLN A 231 -3.38 9.32 -0.69
N ASN A 232 -3.17 8.05 -0.36
CA ASN A 232 -2.73 7.63 0.97
C ASN A 232 -1.28 8.08 1.27
N CYS A 233 -0.83 7.90 2.53
CA CYS A 233 0.49 8.35 3.00
C CYS A 233 1.66 7.89 2.13
N SER A 234 1.70 6.62 1.72
CA SER A 234 2.80 6.09 0.91
C SER A 234 2.74 6.55 -0.54
N THR A 235 1.55 6.61 -1.16
CA THR A 235 1.38 7.19 -2.50
C THR A 235 1.76 8.67 -2.53
N SER A 236 1.31 9.45 -1.54
CA SER A 236 1.68 10.86 -1.38
C SER A 236 3.19 11.02 -1.18
N THR A 237 3.84 10.11 -0.46
CA THR A 237 5.30 10.11 -0.29
C THR A 237 6.03 9.83 -1.60
N VAL A 238 5.56 8.85 -2.39
CA VAL A 238 6.10 8.56 -3.72
C VAL A 238 6.01 9.79 -4.63
N ARG A 239 4.87 10.50 -4.63
CA ARG A 239 4.69 11.77 -5.36
C ARG A 239 5.55 12.91 -4.81
N MET A 240 5.72 13.00 -3.49
CA MET A 240 6.55 14.04 -2.86
C MET A 240 8.01 13.90 -3.33
N VAL A 241 8.56 12.69 -3.24
CA VAL A 241 9.93 12.39 -3.67
C VAL A 241 10.05 12.49 -5.19
N GLY A 242 9.10 11.93 -5.94
CA GLY A 242 9.04 11.99 -7.40
C GLY A 242 9.02 13.43 -7.95
N SER A 243 8.34 14.36 -7.27
CA SER A 243 8.28 15.78 -7.66
C SER A 243 9.64 16.49 -7.69
N SER A 244 10.64 15.94 -7.00
CA SER A 244 12.04 16.43 -7.05
C SER A 244 12.83 15.87 -8.24
N GLN A 245 12.17 15.12 -9.13
CA GLN A 245 12.75 14.33 -10.22
C GLN A 245 13.65 13.18 -9.73
N ALA A 246 13.43 12.70 -8.51
CA ALA A 246 14.04 11.46 -8.04
C ALA A 246 13.57 10.28 -8.91
N ASN A 247 14.50 9.36 -9.21
CA ASN A 247 14.20 8.18 -10.04
C ASN A 247 13.12 7.29 -9.40
N LEU A 248 12.50 6.44 -10.22
CA LEU A 248 11.41 5.56 -9.81
C LEU A 248 11.79 4.67 -8.61
N PHE A 249 12.98 4.05 -8.60
CA PHE A 249 13.41 3.18 -7.50
C PHE A 249 13.50 3.93 -6.17
N ALA A 250 14.08 5.14 -6.16
CA ALA A 250 14.20 5.96 -4.96
C ALA A 250 12.81 6.39 -4.44
N SER A 251 11.92 6.82 -5.34
CA SER A 251 10.55 7.20 -5.01
C SER A 251 9.77 6.02 -4.41
N ILE A 252 9.89 4.82 -4.99
CA ILE A 252 9.24 3.61 -4.50
C ILE A 252 9.83 3.15 -3.15
N SER A 253 11.15 3.23 -2.98
CA SER A 253 11.79 2.97 -1.68
C SER A 253 11.22 3.89 -0.59
N ALA A 254 10.99 5.17 -0.89
CA ALA A 254 10.37 6.10 0.05
C ALA A 254 8.90 5.71 0.36
N GLY A 255 8.15 5.26 -0.65
CA GLY A 255 6.82 4.68 -0.48
C GLY A 255 6.79 3.47 0.45
N VAL A 256 7.76 2.56 0.32
CA VAL A 256 7.94 1.41 1.22
C VAL A 256 8.23 1.88 2.65
N CYS A 257 9.10 2.87 2.85
CA CYS A 257 9.35 3.44 4.18
C CYS A 257 8.08 4.07 4.80
N ALA A 258 7.29 4.80 4.02
CA ALA A 258 6.03 5.38 4.48
C ALA A 258 4.98 4.31 4.80
N LEU A 259 4.92 3.22 4.03
CA LEU A 259 4.04 2.08 4.28
C LEU A 259 4.45 1.27 5.50
N TRP A 260 5.74 1.21 5.82
CA TRP A 260 6.24 0.49 6.99
C TRP A 260 5.77 1.09 8.32
N GLY A 261 5.41 2.39 8.34
CA GLY A 261 4.89 3.03 9.54
C GLY A 261 3.64 2.32 10.09
N PRO A 262 3.54 2.12 11.42
CA PRO A 262 2.44 1.35 12.03
C PRO A 262 1.06 1.99 11.82
N LEU A 263 1.02 3.31 11.62
CA LEU A 263 -0.21 4.06 11.31
C LEU A 263 -0.65 3.94 9.84
N HIS A 264 0.10 3.20 9.00
CA HIS A 264 -0.24 2.98 7.60
C HIS A 264 -0.35 1.49 7.25
N GLY A 265 0.77 0.79 7.01
CA GLY A 265 0.77 -0.61 6.57
C GLY A 265 0.89 -1.64 7.70
N GLY A 266 0.84 -1.21 8.96
CA GLY A 266 0.97 -2.08 10.14
C GLY A 266 -0.33 -2.72 10.62
N ALA A 267 -1.48 -2.34 10.05
CA ALA A 267 -2.78 -2.79 10.54
C ALA A 267 -2.97 -4.32 10.46
N ASN A 268 -2.52 -4.95 9.37
CA ASN A 268 -2.60 -6.40 9.18
C ASN A 268 -1.70 -7.19 10.15
N VAL A 269 -0.54 -6.65 10.52
CA VAL A 269 0.35 -7.19 11.56
C VAL A 269 -0.34 -7.09 12.92
N ALA A 270 -0.88 -5.92 13.24
CA ALA A 270 -1.54 -5.66 14.51
C ALA A 270 -2.81 -6.52 14.72
N VAL A 271 -3.49 -6.94 13.64
CA VAL A 271 -4.57 -7.94 13.72
C VAL A 271 -4.04 -9.26 14.30
N ILE A 272 -2.91 -9.78 13.79
CA ILE A 272 -2.36 -11.04 14.29
C ILE A 272 -1.80 -10.88 15.70
N GLU A 273 -1.12 -9.77 16.00
CA GLU A 273 -0.60 -9.50 17.34
C GLU A 273 -1.74 -9.44 18.38
N MET A 274 -2.86 -8.79 18.05
CA MET A 274 -4.08 -8.78 18.86
C MET A 274 -4.60 -10.21 19.10
N LEU A 275 -4.67 -11.05 18.06
CA LEU A 275 -5.13 -12.43 18.22
C LEU A 275 -4.17 -13.25 19.10
N GLU A 276 -2.86 -13.03 18.96
CA GLU A 276 -1.84 -13.67 19.78
C GLU A 276 -1.90 -13.21 21.24
N GLU A 277 -2.17 -11.93 21.50
CA GLU A 277 -2.41 -11.37 22.84
C GLU A 277 -3.62 -12.03 23.51
N ILE A 278 -4.75 -12.12 22.80
CA ILE A 278 -5.98 -12.75 23.31
C ILE A 278 -5.70 -14.20 23.71
N ARG A 279 -5.03 -14.96 22.82
CA ARG A 279 -4.68 -16.37 23.08
C ARG A 279 -3.70 -16.50 24.25
N GLY A 280 -2.60 -15.74 24.23
CA GLY A 280 -1.52 -15.84 25.20
C GLY A 280 -1.91 -15.34 26.59
N GLY A 281 -2.79 -14.35 26.66
CA GLY A 281 -3.32 -13.79 27.90
C GLY A 281 -4.45 -14.60 28.54
N GLY A 282 -4.87 -15.72 27.94
CA GLY A 282 -6.03 -16.50 28.41
C GLY A 282 -7.34 -15.72 28.38
N MET A 283 -7.44 -14.70 27.51
CA MET A 283 -8.61 -13.86 27.36
C MET A 283 -9.56 -14.46 26.33
N THR A 284 -10.88 -14.37 26.55
CA THR A 284 -11.86 -14.75 25.52
C THR A 284 -12.14 -13.57 24.59
N GLY A 285 -12.63 -13.83 23.38
CA GLY A 285 -13.02 -12.79 22.44
C GLY A 285 -14.08 -11.83 23.00
N GLU A 286 -15.02 -12.35 23.80
CA GLU A 286 -16.03 -11.55 24.49
C GLU A 286 -15.39 -10.54 25.46
N LYS A 287 -14.43 -10.99 26.28
CA LYS A 287 -13.74 -10.11 27.23
C LYS A 287 -12.91 -9.05 26.51
N TYR A 288 -12.28 -9.39 25.39
CA TYR A 288 -11.52 -8.42 24.60
C TYR A 288 -12.44 -7.35 24.00
N ILE A 289 -13.61 -7.75 23.50
CA ILE A 289 -14.63 -6.82 23.00
C ILE A 289 -15.13 -5.88 24.11
N GLU A 290 -15.38 -6.39 25.32
CA GLU A 290 -15.74 -5.53 26.46
C GLU A 290 -14.67 -4.50 26.77
N LEU A 291 -13.39 -4.88 26.74
CA LEU A 291 -12.28 -3.94 26.94
C LEU A 291 -12.19 -2.91 25.80
N ALA A 292 -12.36 -3.33 24.54
CA ALA A 292 -12.32 -2.43 23.39
C ALA A 292 -13.44 -1.37 23.41
N LYS A 293 -14.54 -1.62 24.12
CA LYS A 293 -15.62 -0.65 24.34
C LYS A 293 -15.29 0.41 25.40
N GLN A 294 -14.39 0.09 26.34
CA GLN A 294 -14.01 0.98 27.43
C GLN A 294 -12.98 2.00 26.96
N LYS A 295 -13.30 3.31 27.04
CA LYS A 295 -12.41 4.37 26.57
C LYS A 295 -11.04 4.38 27.27
N ASP A 296 -11.01 4.00 28.54
CA ASP A 296 -9.82 4.11 29.38
C ASP A 296 -8.93 2.85 29.34
N SER A 297 -9.37 1.78 28.64
CA SER A 297 -8.60 0.54 28.55
C SER A 297 -7.38 0.65 27.62
N GLY A 298 -7.39 1.61 26.69
CA GLY A 298 -6.40 1.72 25.61
C GLY A 298 -6.50 0.61 24.56
N VAL A 299 -7.41 -0.36 24.71
CA VAL A 299 -7.58 -1.50 23.82
C VAL A 299 -8.37 -1.09 22.58
N ARG A 300 -7.94 -1.57 21.41
CA ARG A 300 -8.64 -1.35 20.13
C ARG A 300 -8.78 -2.66 19.38
N LEU A 301 -9.93 -2.84 18.73
CA LEU A 301 -10.15 -3.99 17.87
C LEU A 301 -9.46 -3.74 16.51
N MET A 302 -8.28 -4.31 16.33
CA MET A 302 -7.46 -4.12 15.12
C MET A 302 -8.11 -4.81 13.92
N GLY A 303 -8.05 -4.17 12.74
CA GLY A 303 -8.71 -4.65 11.53
C GLY A 303 -10.20 -4.29 11.43
N PHE A 304 -10.72 -3.42 12.31
CA PHE A 304 -12.10 -2.94 12.28
C PHE A 304 -12.16 -1.43 12.11
N GLY A 305 -13.11 -0.97 11.28
CA GLY A 305 -13.25 0.41 10.86
C GLY A 305 -12.26 0.82 9.78
N HIS A 306 -12.47 1.98 9.17
CA HIS A 306 -11.64 2.49 8.09
C HIS A 306 -11.65 4.03 8.05
N ARG A 307 -10.53 4.66 7.67
CA ARG A 307 -10.40 6.14 7.65
C ARG A 307 -11.24 6.80 6.55
N VAL A 308 -11.38 6.09 5.42
CA VAL A 308 -12.13 6.51 4.23
C VAL A 308 -13.53 5.89 4.20
N TYR A 309 -13.64 4.56 4.12
CA TYR A 309 -14.93 3.87 4.16
C TYR A 309 -15.67 4.01 5.50
N LYS A 310 -16.84 4.66 5.49
CA LYS A 310 -17.67 4.81 6.70
C LYS A 310 -18.63 3.65 6.91
N ASN A 311 -19.17 3.06 5.84
CA ASN A 311 -20.22 2.05 5.96
C ASN A 311 -19.69 0.63 5.79
N TYR A 312 -18.78 0.41 4.85
CA TYR A 312 -18.24 -0.91 4.55
C TYR A 312 -17.03 -0.81 3.61
N ASP A 313 -16.05 -1.72 3.75
CA ASP A 313 -14.91 -1.83 2.84
C ASP A 313 -15.21 -2.88 1.74
N PRO A 314 -15.40 -2.49 0.46
CA PRO A 314 -15.79 -3.42 -0.61
C PRO A 314 -14.78 -4.57 -0.78
N ARG A 315 -13.50 -4.33 -0.50
CA ARG A 315 -12.41 -5.31 -0.61
C ARG A 315 -12.53 -6.41 0.45
N ALA A 316 -13.01 -6.05 1.64
CA ALA A 316 -13.19 -6.99 2.74
C ALA A 316 -14.18 -8.10 2.38
N LYS A 317 -15.21 -7.80 1.56
CA LYS A 317 -16.21 -8.78 1.09
C LYS A 317 -15.59 -9.89 0.27
N MET A 318 -14.77 -9.45 -0.68
CA MET A 318 -14.10 -10.32 -1.63
C MET A 318 -13.14 -11.23 -0.86
N LEU A 319 -12.34 -10.67 0.04
CA LEU A 319 -11.42 -11.46 0.86
C LEU A 319 -12.12 -12.40 1.83
N LYS A 320 -13.26 -12.02 2.43
CA LYS A 320 -14.01 -12.90 3.33
C LYS A 320 -14.36 -14.23 2.66
N THR A 321 -14.90 -14.18 1.44
CA THR A 321 -15.30 -15.37 0.68
C THR A 321 -14.11 -16.30 0.41
N VAL A 322 -12.95 -15.73 0.10
CA VAL A 322 -11.73 -16.48 -0.15
C VAL A 322 -11.13 -17.03 1.14
N CYS A 323 -11.16 -16.24 2.21
CA CYS A 323 -10.76 -16.64 3.54
C CYS A 323 -11.54 -17.88 3.99
N ASP A 324 -12.87 -17.85 3.90
CA ASP A 324 -13.72 -18.98 4.29
C ASP A 324 -13.38 -20.27 3.52
N ARG A 325 -13.08 -20.16 2.21
CA ARG A 325 -12.66 -21.30 1.37
C ARG A 325 -11.31 -21.88 1.79
N ILE A 326 -10.30 -21.04 1.97
CA ILE A 326 -8.96 -21.48 2.41
C ILE A 326 -9.06 -22.17 3.76
N LEU A 327 -9.73 -21.53 4.73
CA LEU A 327 -9.87 -22.06 6.08
C LEU A 327 -10.56 -23.44 6.10
N ALA A 328 -11.56 -23.65 5.25
CA ALA A 328 -12.24 -24.94 5.14
C ALA A 328 -11.34 -26.05 4.55
N LYS A 329 -10.40 -25.68 3.67
CA LYS A 329 -9.45 -26.61 3.04
C LYS A 329 -8.23 -26.92 3.91
N MET A 330 -7.92 -26.05 4.87
CA MET A 330 -6.78 -26.24 5.76
C MET A 330 -6.95 -27.49 6.63
N ASN A 331 -6.08 -28.47 6.43
CA ASN A 331 -6.02 -29.68 7.26
C ASN A 331 -5.23 -29.46 8.57
N ARG A 332 -5.08 -28.20 9.02
CA ARG A 332 -4.38 -27.83 10.26
C ARG A 332 -5.29 -26.96 11.13
N LYS A 333 -5.31 -27.23 12.44
CA LYS A 333 -5.97 -26.36 13.42
C LYS A 333 -5.06 -25.20 13.77
N ASP A 334 -5.54 -23.97 13.61
CA ASP A 334 -4.85 -22.76 14.05
C ASP A 334 -5.76 -21.98 15.00
N PRO A 335 -5.49 -22.02 16.32
CA PRO A 335 -6.35 -21.40 17.33
C PRO A 335 -6.60 -19.91 17.12
N LEU A 336 -5.68 -19.19 16.45
CA LEU A 336 -5.89 -17.77 16.17
C LEU A 336 -7.01 -17.53 15.16
N LEU A 337 -7.19 -18.46 14.23
CA LEU A 337 -8.23 -18.36 13.19
C LEU A 337 -9.62 -18.56 13.82
N ASP A 338 -9.72 -19.45 14.81
CA ASP A 338 -10.95 -19.63 15.59
C ASP A 338 -11.28 -18.37 16.41
N ILE A 339 -10.28 -17.75 17.05
CA ILE A 339 -10.45 -16.47 17.76
C ILE A 339 -10.89 -15.38 16.79
N ALA A 340 -10.28 -15.28 15.61
CA ALA A 340 -10.62 -14.27 14.61
C ALA A 340 -12.10 -14.39 14.18
N ARG A 341 -12.54 -15.61 13.83
CA ARG A 341 -13.96 -15.86 13.47
C ARG A 341 -14.91 -15.49 14.60
N LYS A 342 -14.53 -15.77 15.84
CA LYS A 342 -15.34 -15.43 17.01
C LYS A 342 -15.44 -13.92 17.22
N LEU A 343 -14.32 -13.20 17.10
CA LEU A 343 -14.30 -11.73 17.20
C LEU A 343 -15.13 -11.08 16.10
N GLU A 344 -15.01 -11.56 14.86
CA GLU A 344 -15.83 -11.10 13.73
C GLU A 344 -17.32 -11.27 14.05
N GLU A 345 -17.74 -12.47 14.45
CA GLU A 345 -19.13 -12.77 14.78
C GLU A 345 -19.67 -11.87 15.90
N LEU A 346 -18.89 -11.70 16.97
CA LEU A 346 -19.27 -10.89 18.13
C LEU A 346 -19.37 -9.40 17.76
N ALA A 347 -18.36 -8.86 17.07
CA ALA A 347 -18.33 -7.45 16.69
C ALA A 347 -19.47 -7.10 15.71
N LEU A 348 -19.82 -7.99 14.77
CA LEU A 348 -20.94 -7.78 13.84
C LEU A 348 -22.32 -7.83 14.52
N LYS A 349 -22.42 -8.36 15.75
CA LYS A 349 -23.68 -8.45 16.52
C LYS A 349 -23.76 -7.42 17.66
N ASP A 350 -22.67 -6.74 17.99
CA ASP A 350 -22.59 -5.79 19.11
C ASP A 350 -22.99 -4.36 18.66
N SER A 351 -23.96 -3.76 19.37
CA SER A 351 -24.48 -2.43 19.02
C SER A 351 -23.41 -1.33 19.06
N TYR A 352 -22.40 -1.43 19.93
CA TYR A 352 -21.32 -0.45 20.00
C TYR A 352 -20.58 -0.33 18.66
N PHE A 353 -20.30 -1.47 18.03
CA PHE A 353 -19.56 -1.57 16.78
C PHE A 353 -20.45 -1.21 15.59
N ILE A 354 -21.71 -1.65 15.59
CA ILE A 354 -22.70 -1.29 14.56
C ILE A 354 -22.94 0.22 14.53
N ASP A 355 -23.22 0.84 15.68
CA ASP A 355 -23.52 2.27 15.79
C ASP A 355 -22.33 3.15 15.38
N ARG A 356 -21.11 2.66 15.61
CA ARG A 356 -19.85 3.33 15.23
C ARG A 356 -19.34 2.91 13.85
N LYS A 357 -20.05 2.02 13.17
CA LYS A 357 -19.71 1.48 11.85
C LYS A 357 -18.31 0.86 11.79
N LEU A 358 -17.93 0.16 12.85
CA LEU A 358 -16.66 -0.53 12.99
C LEU A 358 -16.79 -1.94 12.40
N TYR A 359 -16.69 -2.05 11.07
CA TYR A 359 -16.75 -3.33 10.36
C TYR A 359 -15.36 -3.88 10.05
N PRO A 360 -15.19 -5.21 9.90
CA PRO A 360 -13.95 -5.80 9.43
C PRO A 360 -13.52 -5.18 8.09
N ASN A 361 -12.26 -4.78 7.99
CA ASN A 361 -11.69 -4.20 6.78
C ASN A 361 -10.79 -5.20 6.03
N VAL A 362 -10.16 -4.76 4.94
CA VAL A 362 -9.26 -5.59 4.14
C VAL A 362 -8.09 -6.18 4.93
N ASP A 363 -7.58 -5.47 5.95
CA ASP A 363 -6.42 -5.89 6.75
C ASP A 363 -6.74 -7.09 7.65
N PHE A 364 -7.98 -7.17 8.15
CA PHE A 364 -8.45 -8.29 8.97
C PHE A 364 -8.37 -9.61 8.21
N TYR A 365 -9.01 -9.69 7.04
CA TYR A 365 -9.04 -10.92 6.24
C TYR A 365 -7.71 -11.22 5.55
N SER A 366 -6.99 -10.20 5.09
CA SER A 366 -5.68 -10.41 4.45
C SER A 366 -4.67 -10.99 5.44
N GLY A 367 -4.65 -10.50 6.69
CA GLY A 367 -3.81 -11.07 7.76
C GLY A 367 -4.10 -12.56 8.01
N ILE A 368 -5.38 -12.92 8.08
CA ILE A 368 -5.84 -14.30 8.24
C ILE A 368 -5.40 -15.16 7.05
N ILE A 369 -5.63 -14.70 5.82
CA ILE A 369 -5.26 -15.42 4.59
C ILE A 369 -3.74 -15.64 4.54
N MET A 370 -2.93 -14.59 4.76
CA MET A 370 -1.48 -14.71 4.74
C MET A 370 -0.97 -15.71 5.79
N ARG A 371 -1.55 -15.70 7.00
CA ARG A 371 -1.25 -16.68 8.04
C ARG A 371 -1.63 -18.09 7.60
N ALA A 372 -2.83 -18.27 7.05
CA ALA A 372 -3.31 -19.55 6.53
C ALA A 372 -2.36 -20.15 5.48
N ILE A 373 -1.86 -19.31 4.56
CA ILE A 373 -0.86 -19.67 3.55
C ILE A 373 0.49 -20.08 4.18
N GLY A 374 0.80 -19.58 5.39
CA GLY A 374 2.08 -19.82 6.08
C GLY A 374 3.10 -18.70 5.88
N ILE A 375 2.69 -17.55 5.35
CA ILE A 375 3.52 -16.34 5.34
C ILE A 375 3.65 -15.86 6.80
N PRO A 376 4.87 -15.57 7.29
CA PRO A 376 5.04 -15.09 8.66
C PRO A 376 4.58 -13.64 8.81
N THR A 377 4.11 -13.27 10.00
CA THR A 377 3.53 -11.94 10.29
C THR A 377 4.45 -10.78 9.89
N ASN A 378 5.76 -10.91 10.10
CA ASN A 378 6.73 -9.86 9.74
C ASN A 378 6.89 -9.63 8.22
N MET A 379 6.31 -10.51 7.38
CA MET A 379 6.24 -10.35 5.92
C MET A 379 4.91 -9.78 5.42
N PHE A 380 3.94 -9.50 6.29
CA PHE A 380 2.61 -9.05 5.87
C PHE A 380 2.64 -7.69 5.18
N THR A 381 3.32 -6.72 5.77
CA THR A 381 3.51 -5.40 5.16
C THR A 381 4.38 -5.49 3.90
N VAL A 382 5.24 -6.50 3.78
CA VAL A 382 5.99 -6.77 2.54
C VAL A 382 5.05 -7.23 1.42
N MET A 383 4.11 -8.13 1.69
CA MET A 383 3.09 -8.52 0.71
C MET A 383 2.19 -7.34 0.34
N PHE A 384 1.85 -6.50 1.31
CA PHE A 384 1.17 -5.24 1.06
C PHE A 384 2.01 -4.38 0.10
N ALA A 385 3.29 -4.16 0.36
CA ALA A 385 4.16 -3.36 -0.51
C ALA A 385 4.24 -3.91 -1.96
N ILE A 386 4.28 -5.24 -2.14
CA ILE A 386 4.18 -5.88 -3.46
C ILE A 386 2.84 -5.54 -4.11
N GLY A 387 1.75 -5.71 -3.36
CA GLY A 387 0.40 -5.38 -3.81
C GLY A 387 0.33 -3.93 -4.26
N ARG A 388 0.75 -2.97 -3.43
CA ARG A 388 0.65 -1.52 -3.65
C ARG A 388 1.55 -0.96 -4.76
N LEU A 389 2.55 -1.73 -5.18
CA LEU A 389 3.55 -1.29 -6.13
C LEU A 389 2.99 -0.74 -7.47
N PRO A 390 2.00 -1.37 -8.13
CA PRO A 390 1.47 -0.85 -9.39
C PRO A 390 0.83 0.52 -9.23
N GLY A 391 0.09 0.76 -8.13
CA GLY A 391 -0.47 2.07 -7.80
C GLY A 391 0.61 3.14 -7.63
N TRP A 392 1.69 2.83 -6.90
CA TRP A 392 2.81 3.76 -6.77
C TRP A 392 3.50 4.08 -8.10
N ILE A 393 3.71 3.07 -8.97
CA ILE A 393 4.29 3.29 -10.31
C ILE A 393 3.35 4.16 -11.14
N ALA A 394 2.05 3.87 -11.14
CA ALA A 394 1.05 4.65 -11.86
C ALA A 394 1.01 6.11 -11.39
N HIS A 395 1.01 6.33 -10.07
CA HIS A 395 0.99 7.67 -9.50
C HIS A 395 2.27 8.46 -9.74
N TRP A 396 3.44 7.81 -9.72
CA TRP A 396 4.71 8.42 -10.13
C TRP A 396 4.70 8.78 -11.62
N LYS A 397 4.24 7.86 -12.49
CA LYS A 397 4.11 8.09 -13.94
C LYS A 397 3.21 9.29 -14.23
N GLU A 398 2.01 9.32 -13.67
CA GLU A 398 1.04 10.40 -13.90
C GLU A 398 1.61 11.77 -13.51
N GLN A 399 2.42 11.85 -12.44
CA GLN A 399 3.09 13.08 -12.06
C GLN A 399 4.27 13.45 -12.98
N HIS A 400 4.99 12.45 -13.50
CA HIS A 400 6.16 12.66 -14.36
C HIS A 400 5.77 13.06 -15.79
N ASP A 401 4.65 12.53 -16.28
CA ASP A 401 4.11 12.84 -17.61
C ASP A 401 3.41 14.21 -17.66
N ASP A 402 2.96 14.73 -16.51
CA ASP A 402 2.35 16.04 -16.40
C ASP A 402 3.40 17.15 -16.55
N ALA A 403 3.45 17.77 -17.73
CA ALA A 403 4.33 18.89 -18.04
C ALA A 403 4.10 20.14 -17.17
N THR A 404 2.96 20.23 -16.47
CA THR A 404 2.62 21.33 -15.56
C THR A 404 3.02 21.05 -14.11
N SER A 405 3.43 19.81 -13.82
CA SER A 405 3.85 19.34 -12.51
C SER A 405 4.99 20.18 -11.95
N LYS A 406 4.93 20.45 -10.63
CA LYS A 406 5.91 21.26 -9.90
C LYS A 406 6.43 20.48 -8.71
N ILE A 407 7.65 20.83 -8.27
CA ILE A 407 8.20 20.31 -7.03
C ILE A 407 7.26 20.59 -5.85
N ALA A 408 6.93 19.55 -5.09
CA ALA A 408 6.11 19.64 -3.90
C ALA A 408 6.92 20.31 -2.77
N ARG A 409 6.51 21.52 -2.38
CA ARG A 409 7.24 22.34 -1.39
C ARG A 409 6.27 23.10 -0.48
N PRO A 410 5.66 22.42 0.52
CA PRO A 410 4.67 23.01 1.40
C PRO A 410 5.25 24.15 2.27
N ARG A 411 4.35 24.92 2.89
CA ARG A 411 4.69 26.05 3.79
C ARG A 411 4.37 25.70 5.23
N GLN A 412 4.86 26.53 6.14
CA GLN A 412 4.55 26.47 7.57
C GLN A 412 4.20 27.86 8.10
N ILE A 413 3.48 27.92 9.22
CA ILE A 413 3.39 29.09 10.09
C ILE A 413 4.51 28.97 11.14
N TYR A 414 5.44 29.92 11.15
CA TYR A 414 6.53 29.91 12.11
C TYR A 414 6.04 30.40 13.48
N THR A 415 6.16 29.55 14.50
CA THR A 415 5.78 29.84 15.89
C THR A 415 6.97 29.78 16.85
N GLY A 416 8.20 29.82 16.31
CA GLY A 416 9.43 29.80 17.10
C GLY A 416 9.83 31.18 17.63
N PRO A 417 10.93 31.27 18.40
CA PRO A 417 11.45 32.54 18.89
C PRO A 417 11.79 33.52 17.76
N VAL A 418 11.60 34.82 18.01
CA VAL A 418 11.91 35.90 17.08
C VAL A 418 13.17 36.63 17.54
N ASN A 419 14.08 36.93 16.62
CA ASN A 419 15.25 37.80 16.83
C ASN A 419 16.11 37.46 18.07
N LYS A 420 16.31 36.17 18.38
CA LYS A 420 17.26 35.79 19.43
C LYS A 420 18.69 36.06 18.96
N SER A 421 19.43 36.85 19.74
CA SER A 421 20.87 37.00 19.54
C SER A 421 21.57 35.66 19.75
N TYR A 422 22.53 35.35 18.88
CA TYR A 422 23.45 34.25 19.10
C TYR A 422 24.33 34.56 20.31
N VAL A 423 24.44 33.60 21.23
CA VAL A 423 25.35 33.67 22.36
C VAL A 423 26.47 32.63 22.16
N PRO A 424 27.74 33.06 22.00
CA PRO A 424 28.90 32.17 21.91
C PRO A 424 28.89 31.14 23.04
N ILE A 425 29.41 29.94 22.81
CA ILE A 425 29.32 28.83 23.78
C ILE A 425 29.94 29.19 25.15
N GLU A 426 30.93 30.08 25.15
CA GLU A 426 31.62 30.61 26.32
C GLU A 426 30.80 31.64 27.12
N GLN A 427 29.65 32.08 26.58
CA GLN A 427 28.84 33.18 27.12
C GLN A 427 27.37 32.80 27.41
N ARG A 428 27.00 31.52 27.25
CA ARG A 428 25.61 31.03 27.35
C ARG A 428 25.05 30.95 28.75
#